data_AF-A0A3B8PXG2-F1
#
_entry.id   AF-A0A3B8PXG2-F1
#
_cell.length_a   1.000
_cell.length_b   1.000
_cell.length_c   1.000
_cell.angle_alpha   90.00
_cell.angle_beta   90.00
_cell.angle_gamma   90.00
#
_symmetry.space_group_name_H-M   'P 1'
#
loop_
_entity.id
_entity.type
_entity.pdbx_description
1 polymer ?
#
loop_
_entity_poly.entity_id
_entity_poly.type
_entity_poly.pdbx_seq_one_letter_code
_entity_poly.pdbx_strand_id
1 'polypeptide(L)'
;RPLNRYVPAVKAFQCPADKGDSLQKSYLQPLPKGKRTCYDAWGNSYLAVWAVQTLRVKHVTGDSKAARNDPAGLPMKTSEIAKSAANKIIEGDWPVWADRDKNDPMSQWHNFKGQYRFNMLFGDGHTEFFLFPKETYQWNYSGPDPDPGFKWW
;
A
#
# COMPACT_ATOMS: atom_id res chain seq x y z
N ARG A 1 13.93 -13.34 1.18
CA ARG A 1 12.84 -12.67 1.95
C ARG A 1 13.14 -12.81 3.44
N PRO A 2 13.67 -11.77 4.09
CA PRO A 2 14.11 -11.83 5.49
C PRO A 2 13.02 -12.27 6.48
N LEU A 3 11.75 -11.96 6.19
CA LEU A 3 10.61 -12.29 7.07
C LEU A 3 10.16 -13.76 7.01
N ASN A 4 10.63 -14.55 6.04
CA ASN A 4 10.23 -15.97 5.90
C ASN A 4 10.61 -16.84 7.13
N ARG A 5 11.56 -16.39 7.96
CA ARG A 5 11.89 -17.08 9.23
C ARG A 5 10.72 -17.08 10.21
N TYR A 6 9.91 -16.03 10.20
CA TYR A 6 8.79 -15.85 11.13
C TYR A 6 7.46 -16.28 10.53
N VAL A 7 7.37 -16.35 9.20
CA VAL A 7 6.19 -16.81 8.46
C VAL A 7 6.63 -17.89 7.46
N PRO A 8 6.63 -19.18 7.86
CA PRO A 8 7.17 -20.26 7.04
C PRO A 8 6.28 -20.60 5.83
N ALA A 9 5.00 -20.23 5.89
CA ALA A 9 4.09 -20.33 4.76
C ALA A 9 4.46 -19.31 3.69
N VAL A 10 5.24 -19.72 2.69
CA VAL A 10 5.78 -18.83 1.63
C VAL A 10 4.69 -18.03 0.92
N LYS A 11 3.48 -18.59 0.78
CA LYS A 11 2.32 -17.96 0.15
C LYS A 11 1.50 -17.07 1.10
N ALA A 12 1.89 -16.88 2.36
CA ALA A 12 1.18 -16.00 3.30
C ALA A 12 1.08 -14.54 2.79
N PHE A 13 2.06 -14.13 2.00
CA PHE A 13 2.15 -12.81 1.39
C PHE A 13 1.52 -12.74 -0.02
N GLN A 14 0.83 -13.79 -0.44
CA GLN A 14 0.12 -13.85 -1.72
C GLN A 14 -1.37 -13.57 -1.48
N CYS A 15 -1.88 -12.50 -2.07
CA CYS A 15 -3.32 -12.31 -2.16
C CYS A 15 -3.87 -13.26 -3.24
N PRO A 16 -4.88 -14.11 -2.94
CA PRO A 16 -5.50 -14.97 -3.95
C PRO A 16 -6.18 -14.20 -5.10
N ALA A 17 -6.52 -12.92 -4.86
CA ALA A 17 -7.13 -12.03 -5.85
C ALA A 17 -6.12 -11.10 -6.55
N ASP A 18 -4.82 -11.29 -6.33
CA ASP A 18 -3.76 -10.55 -7.03
C ASP A 18 -3.87 -10.81 -8.54
N LYS A 19 -4.13 -9.73 -9.29
CA LYS A 19 -4.26 -9.72 -10.75
C LYS A 19 -3.14 -8.95 -11.43
N GLY A 20 -2.11 -8.55 -10.66
CA GLY A 20 -1.07 -7.64 -11.10
C GLY A 20 -1.36 -6.17 -10.77
N ASP A 21 -0.87 -5.27 -11.60
CA ASP A 21 -0.90 -3.83 -11.35
C ASP A 21 -1.13 -3.11 -12.68
N SER A 22 -2.10 -2.19 -12.75
CA SER A 22 -2.38 -1.42 -13.97
C SER A 22 -1.19 -0.60 -14.46
N LEU A 23 -0.27 -0.18 -13.56
CA LEU A 23 0.94 0.54 -13.99
C LEU A 23 1.87 -0.32 -14.83
N GLN A 24 1.68 -1.63 -14.89
CA GLN A 24 2.44 -2.51 -15.77
C GLN A 24 2.17 -2.25 -17.25
N LYS A 25 0.99 -1.72 -17.56
CA LYS A 25 0.65 -1.27 -18.92
C LYS A 25 1.31 0.07 -19.24
N SER A 26 1.78 0.80 -18.23
CA SER A 26 2.58 2.00 -18.41
C SER A 26 4.06 1.65 -18.59
N TYR A 27 4.78 2.43 -19.39
CA TYR A 27 6.24 2.29 -19.56
C TYR A 27 7.03 2.52 -18.26
N LEU A 28 6.39 3.01 -17.20
CA LEU A 28 7.05 3.40 -15.95
C LEU A 28 7.38 2.21 -15.04
N GLN A 29 6.59 1.13 -15.07
CA GLN A 29 6.80 -0.04 -14.20
C GLN A 29 6.31 -1.36 -14.82
N PRO A 30 6.93 -1.86 -15.90
CA PRO A 30 6.59 -3.18 -16.44
C PRO A 30 6.93 -4.28 -15.43
N LEU A 31 6.09 -5.32 -15.30
CA LEU A 31 6.53 -6.51 -14.57
C LEU A 31 7.71 -7.17 -15.27
N PRO A 32 8.54 -7.90 -14.51
CA PRO A 32 9.46 -8.85 -15.09
C PRO A 32 8.73 -9.78 -16.08
N LYS A 33 9.36 -10.06 -17.23
CA LYS A 33 8.79 -10.86 -18.30
C LYS A 33 8.27 -12.20 -17.78
N GLY A 34 7.02 -12.54 -18.13
CA GLY A 34 6.37 -13.80 -17.74
C GLY A 34 5.74 -13.80 -16.35
N LYS A 35 5.77 -12.67 -15.62
CA LYS A 35 5.07 -12.51 -14.33
C LYS A 35 3.71 -11.89 -14.57
N ARG A 36 2.67 -12.39 -13.88
CA ARG A 36 1.27 -11.95 -14.04
C ARG A 36 0.69 -11.30 -12.78
N THR A 37 1.24 -11.62 -11.61
CA THR A 37 0.81 -11.12 -10.30
C THR A 37 1.93 -10.29 -9.69
N CYS A 38 1.59 -9.38 -8.76
CA CYS A 38 2.59 -8.66 -7.98
C CYS A 38 3.40 -9.63 -7.10
N TYR A 39 2.76 -10.66 -6.57
CA TYR A 39 3.44 -11.73 -5.86
C TYR A 39 4.49 -12.47 -6.71
N ASP A 40 4.19 -12.82 -7.97
CA ASP A 40 5.15 -13.54 -8.81
C ASP A 40 6.37 -12.67 -9.18
N ALA A 41 6.16 -11.35 -9.26
CA ALA A 41 7.19 -10.39 -9.60
C ALA A 41 8.08 -10.01 -8.42
N TRP A 42 7.48 -9.69 -7.26
CA TRP A 42 8.15 -9.08 -6.11
C TRP A 42 8.12 -9.95 -4.86
N GLY A 43 7.22 -10.92 -4.84
CA GLY A 43 7.06 -11.82 -3.73
C GLY A 43 6.18 -11.32 -2.60
N ASN A 44 5.44 -10.24 -2.83
CA ASN A 44 4.42 -9.72 -1.94
C ASN A 44 3.27 -9.18 -2.79
N SER A 45 2.03 -9.41 -2.37
CA SER A 45 0.84 -8.77 -2.93
C SER A 45 0.47 -7.50 -2.17
N TYR A 46 1.19 -7.17 -1.10
CA TYR A 46 0.90 -6.03 -0.24
C TYR A 46 2.02 -4.98 -0.35
N LEU A 47 1.69 -3.72 -0.10
CA LEU A 47 2.62 -2.60 -0.23
C LEU A 47 2.42 -1.60 0.91
N ALA A 48 3.52 -1.25 1.56
CA ALA A 48 3.56 -0.15 2.51
C ALA A 48 3.82 1.16 1.76
N VAL A 49 3.32 2.27 2.29
CA VAL A 49 3.69 3.58 1.75
C VAL A 49 5.19 3.81 1.99
N TRP A 50 5.93 4.16 0.94
CA TRP A 50 7.41 4.26 0.91
C TRP A 50 7.86 5.67 0.53
N ALA A 51 8.66 6.29 1.39
CA ALA A 51 9.37 7.57 1.20
C ALA A 51 8.53 8.84 0.95
N VAL A 52 7.31 8.71 0.42
CA VAL A 52 6.39 9.81 0.11
C VAL A 52 5.06 9.57 0.79
N GLN A 53 4.21 10.60 0.86
CA GLN A 53 2.85 10.44 1.36
C GLN A 53 1.89 10.33 0.19
N THR A 54 0.93 9.41 0.30
CA THR A 54 -0.16 9.26 -0.68
C THR A 54 -1.42 8.91 0.06
N LEU A 55 -2.59 9.27 -0.48
CA LEU A 55 -3.89 8.97 0.13
C LEU A 55 -3.99 9.49 1.57
N ARG A 56 -3.30 10.58 1.96
CA ARG A 56 -3.19 11.03 3.38
C ARG A 56 -2.47 10.02 4.30
N VAL A 57 -1.91 8.94 3.78
CA VAL A 57 -1.16 7.94 4.55
C VAL A 57 0.30 8.37 4.69
N LYS A 58 0.79 8.45 5.93
CA LYS A 58 2.20 8.67 6.27
C LYS A 58 3.01 7.38 6.13
N HIS A 59 4.12 7.43 5.43
CA HIS A 59 4.99 6.28 5.18
C HIS A 59 5.62 5.70 6.46
N VAL A 60 5.70 4.37 6.49
CA VAL A 60 6.36 3.58 7.54
C VAL A 60 7.69 2.98 7.08
N THR A 61 8.00 3.13 5.79
CA THR A 61 9.26 2.73 5.16
C THR A 61 9.81 3.90 4.34
N GLY A 62 11.12 3.95 4.14
CA GLY A 62 11.76 5.07 3.45
C GLY A 62 12.99 4.65 2.66
N ASP A 63 13.56 5.60 1.94
CA ASP A 63 14.78 5.43 1.18
C ASP A 63 15.99 5.45 2.11
N SER A 64 16.64 4.29 2.26
CA SER A 64 17.87 4.15 3.06
C SER A 64 19.06 4.95 2.52
N LYS A 65 19.00 5.44 1.28
CA LYS A 65 20.05 6.26 0.65
C LYS A 65 19.77 7.76 0.71
N ALA A 66 18.60 8.17 1.17
CA ALA A 66 18.27 9.58 1.30
C ALA A 66 19.17 10.26 2.33
N ALA A 67 19.37 11.58 2.17
CA ALA A 67 20.14 12.35 3.13
C ALA A 67 19.47 12.30 4.52
N ARG A 68 20.26 12.44 5.60
CA ARG A 68 19.78 12.28 6.97
C ARG A 68 18.55 13.13 7.35
N ASN A 69 18.38 14.28 6.70
CA ASN A 69 17.28 15.22 6.97
C ASN A 69 16.24 15.24 5.83
N ASP A 70 16.37 14.35 4.85
CA ASP A 70 15.41 14.24 3.76
C ASP A 70 14.17 13.48 4.24
N PRO A 71 12.95 14.03 4.09
CA PRO A 71 11.71 13.33 4.43
C PRO A 71 11.59 11.92 3.86
N ALA A 72 12.16 11.64 2.68
CA ALA A 72 12.16 10.31 2.07
C ALA A 72 12.88 9.25 2.92
N GLY A 73 13.85 9.65 3.73
CA GLY A 73 14.62 8.78 4.63
C GLY A 73 14.11 8.76 6.06
N LEU A 74 12.98 9.42 6.37
CA LEU A 74 12.47 9.61 7.72
C LEU A 74 11.15 8.85 7.96
N PRO A 75 11.17 7.50 7.96
CA PRO A 75 9.96 6.72 8.21
C PRO A 75 9.44 6.93 9.63
N MET A 76 8.12 6.82 9.73
CA MET A 76 7.39 6.92 10.98
C MET A 76 7.96 6.00 12.07
N LYS A 77 7.98 6.49 13.31
CA LYS A 77 8.35 5.68 14.49
C LYS A 77 7.13 5.06 15.16
N THR A 78 7.33 3.95 15.87
CA THR A 78 6.26 3.28 16.63
C THR A 78 5.57 4.22 17.63
N SER A 79 6.29 5.17 18.23
CA SER A 79 5.70 6.18 19.11
C SER A 79 4.73 7.14 18.40
N GLU A 80 4.90 7.37 17.10
CA GLU A 80 3.93 8.13 16.31
C GLU A 80 2.72 7.27 15.95
N ILE A 81 2.93 6.01 15.55
CA ILE A 81 1.84 5.04 15.30
C ILE A 81 0.92 4.97 16.53
N ALA A 82 1.51 4.88 17.72
CA ALA A 82 0.79 4.77 18.99
C ALA A 82 -0.16 5.94 19.29
N LYS A 83 0.00 7.10 18.63
CA LYS A 83 -0.93 8.24 18.79
C LYS A 83 -2.34 7.91 18.32
N SER A 84 -2.48 7.04 17.32
CA SER A 84 -3.75 6.67 16.71
C SER A 84 -3.59 5.37 15.92
N ALA A 85 -3.23 4.29 16.62
CA ALA A 85 -2.85 3.01 16.02
C ALA A 85 -3.99 2.38 15.22
N ALA A 86 -5.23 2.50 15.71
CA ALA A 86 -6.44 2.00 15.06
C ALA A 86 -6.78 2.77 13.76
N ASN A 87 -6.27 3.99 13.56
CA ASN A 87 -6.48 4.74 12.31
C ASN A 87 -5.23 4.72 11.43
N LYS A 88 -4.10 4.20 11.91
CA LYS A 88 -2.84 4.23 11.15
C LYS A 88 -2.80 3.08 10.16
N ILE A 89 -2.77 3.37 8.86
CA ILE A 89 -2.56 2.34 7.83
C ILE A 89 -1.07 2.03 7.73
N ILE A 90 -0.70 0.75 7.85
CA ILE A 90 0.69 0.26 7.76
C ILE A 90 0.99 -0.29 6.37
N GLU A 91 0.10 -1.13 5.86
CA GLU A 91 0.24 -1.82 4.58
C GLU A 91 -1.15 -2.03 3.98
N GLY A 92 -1.23 -2.17 2.66
CA GLY A 92 -2.46 -2.52 1.97
C GLY A 92 -2.20 -3.37 0.75
N ASP A 93 -3.26 -3.77 0.04
CA ASP A 93 -3.11 -4.40 -1.27
C ASP A 93 -2.29 -3.51 -2.21
N TRP A 94 -1.46 -4.13 -3.05
CA TRP A 94 -0.58 -3.43 -3.99
C TRP A 94 -1.24 -2.31 -4.82
N PRO A 95 -2.44 -2.51 -5.43
CA PRO A 95 -3.05 -1.49 -6.27
C PRO A 95 -3.78 -0.37 -5.50
N VAL A 96 -3.60 -0.29 -4.17
CA VAL A 96 -4.23 0.74 -3.34
C VAL A 96 -3.89 2.16 -3.78
N TRP A 97 -2.70 2.36 -4.34
CA TRP A 97 -2.15 3.66 -4.70
C TRP A 97 -3.08 4.51 -5.58
N ALA A 98 -3.07 5.82 -5.35
CA ALA A 98 -3.96 6.76 -6.02
C ALA A 98 -3.81 6.75 -7.55
N ASP A 99 -2.59 6.60 -8.06
CA ASP A 99 -2.22 6.62 -9.48
C ASP A 99 -2.57 5.35 -10.28
N ARG A 100 -3.15 4.32 -9.65
CA ARG A 100 -3.63 3.13 -10.38
C ARG A 100 -4.91 3.42 -11.14
N ASP A 101 -5.03 2.93 -12.38
CA ASP A 101 -6.32 2.99 -13.08
C ASP A 101 -7.30 2.06 -12.36
N LYS A 102 -8.32 2.67 -11.78
CA LYS A 102 -9.34 2.01 -10.96
C LYS A 102 -10.31 1.22 -11.82
N ASN A 103 -10.37 1.42 -13.14
CA ASN A 103 -11.21 0.63 -14.04
C ASN A 103 -10.44 -0.52 -14.69
N ASP A 104 -9.12 -0.57 -14.54
CA ASP A 104 -8.31 -1.63 -15.13
C ASP A 104 -8.58 -2.97 -14.42
N PRO A 105 -8.85 -4.06 -15.17
CA PRO A 105 -9.02 -5.38 -14.59
C PRO A 105 -7.86 -5.85 -13.69
N MET A 106 -6.64 -5.36 -13.94
CA MET A 106 -5.45 -5.67 -13.15
C MET A 106 -5.41 -4.95 -11.80
N SER A 107 -6.08 -3.80 -11.67
CA SER A 107 -6.25 -3.12 -10.38
C SER A 107 -7.44 -3.67 -9.60
N GLN A 108 -8.44 -4.24 -10.28
CA GLN A 108 -9.67 -4.77 -9.69
C GLN A 108 -9.48 -6.09 -8.90
N TRP A 109 -8.63 -6.09 -7.87
CA TRP A 109 -8.35 -7.26 -7.05
C TRP A 109 -9.58 -7.66 -6.23
N HIS A 110 -10.08 -6.73 -5.41
CA HIS A 110 -11.26 -6.93 -4.61
C HIS A 110 -12.37 -5.95 -5.01
N ASN A 111 -13.42 -6.50 -5.59
CA ASN A 111 -14.65 -5.78 -5.89
C ASN A 111 -15.81 -6.52 -5.23
N PHE A 112 -16.55 -5.81 -4.37
CA PHE A 112 -17.71 -6.36 -3.71
C PHE A 112 -18.92 -5.48 -4.02
N LYS A 113 -19.87 -6.01 -4.80
CA LYS A 113 -21.09 -5.30 -5.21
C LYS A 113 -20.80 -3.91 -5.83
N GLY A 114 -19.77 -3.82 -6.66
CA GLY A 114 -19.37 -2.57 -7.32
C GLY A 114 -18.52 -1.65 -6.46
N GLN A 115 -18.18 -2.03 -5.22
CA GLN A 115 -17.28 -1.28 -4.36
C GLN A 115 -15.85 -1.75 -4.56
N TYR A 116 -14.98 -0.83 -4.97
CA TYR A 116 -13.55 -1.07 -5.09
C TYR A 116 -12.88 -0.89 -3.73
N ARG A 117 -12.53 -2.01 -3.11
CA ARG A 117 -12.09 -2.08 -1.70
C ARG A 117 -10.74 -2.77 -1.62
N PHE A 118 -10.07 -2.61 -0.49
CA PHE A 118 -8.74 -3.15 -0.26
C PHE A 118 -8.64 -3.77 1.12
N ASN A 119 -7.85 -4.82 1.26
CA ASN A 119 -7.43 -5.30 2.57
C ASN A 119 -6.30 -4.40 3.07
N MET A 120 -6.55 -3.72 4.19
CA MET A 120 -5.62 -2.78 4.79
C MET A 120 -5.25 -3.24 6.20
N LEU A 121 -3.95 -3.27 6.51
CA LEU A 121 -3.42 -3.55 7.84
C LEU A 121 -3.23 -2.24 8.62
N PHE A 122 -3.73 -2.20 9.84
CA PHE A 122 -3.63 -1.05 10.73
C PHE A 122 -2.56 -1.22 11.82
N GLY A 123 -2.18 -0.10 12.44
CA GLY A 123 -1.07 -0.01 13.40
C GLY A 123 -1.28 -0.77 14.71
N ASP A 124 -2.52 -1.09 15.06
CA ASP A 124 -2.88 -1.95 16.20
C ASP A 124 -2.96 -3.45 15.82
N GLY A 125 -2.72 -3.78 14.54
CA GLY A 125 -2.71 -5.13 14.02
C GLY A 125 -4.04 -5.63 13.45
N HIS A 126 -5.12 -4.86 13.51
CA HIS A 126 -6.36 -5.27 12.85
C HIS A 126 -6.26 -5.07 11.33
N THR A 127 -7.12 -5.78 10.60
CA THR A 127 -7.27 -5.62 9.15
C THR A 127 -8.67 -5.17 8.81
N GLU A 128 -8.81 -4.21 7.89
CA GLU A 128 -10.11 -3.75 7.40
C GLU A 128 -10.22 -3.99 5.89
N PHE A 129 -11.41 -4.41 5.44
CA PHE A 129 -11.77 -4.38 4.03
C PHE A 129 -12.19 -2.95 3.65
N PHE A 130 -11.21 -2.07 3.56
CA PHE A 130 -11.37 -0.62 3.54
C PHE A 130 -11.89 -0.11 2.19
N LEU A 131 -12.78 0.89 2.23
CA LEU A 131 -13.24 1.63 1.06
C LEU A 131 -12.76 3.08 1.17
N PHE A 132 -11.78 3.43 0.35
CA PHE A 132 -11.38 4.82 0.20
C PHE A 132 -12.51 5.63 -0.46
N PRO A 133 -12.83 6.84 0.05
CA PRO A 133 -13.72 7.76 -0.64
C PRO A 133 -13.20 8.10 -2.05
N LYS A 134 -14.10 8.32 -3.01
CA LYS A 134 -13.72 8.48 -4.44
C LYS A 134 -12.82 9.68 -4.68
N GLU A 135 -13.00 10.75 -3.90
CA GLU A 135 -12.19 11.95 -3.97
C GLU A 135 -10.71 11.68 -3.68
N THR A 136 -10.41 10.65 -2.88
CA THR A 136 -9.01 10.33 -2.53
C THR A 136 -8.26 9.68 -3.68
N TYR A 137 -8.92 9.24 -4.74
CA TYR A 137 -8.25 8.68 -5.91
C TYR A 137 -7.40 9.73 -6.64
N GLN A 138 -7.63 11.02 -6.38
CA GLN A 138 -6.80 12.13 -6.84
C GLN A 138 -5.74 12.56 -5.82
N TRP A 139 -5.76 11.99 -4.62
CA TRP A 139 -4.81 12.29 -3.55
C TRP A 139 -3.58 11.42 -3.69
N ASN A 140 -2.86 11.55 -4.80
CA ASN A 140 -1.53 10.95 -4.89
C ASN A 140 -0.58 11.78 -4.00
N TYR A 141 0.34 12.54 -4.60
CA TYR A 141 1.28 13.38 -3.85
C TYR A 141 0.76 14.80 -3.57
N SER A 142 -0.49 15.08 -3.95
CA SER A 142 -1.17 16.37 -3.80
C SER A 142 -2.36 16.32 -2.83
N GLY A 143 -2.53 15.20 -2.12
CA GLY A 143 -3.56 15.05 -1.11
C GLY A 143 -3.29 15.90 0.13
N PRO A 144 -4.26 15.97 1.06
CA PRO A 144 -4.02 16.58 2.36
C PRO A 144 -2.93 15.84 3.14
N ASP A 145 -2.24 16.56 4.02
CA ASP A 145 -1.22 15.97 4.89
C ASP A 145 -1.79 14.89 5.81
N PRO A 146 -0.98 13.87 6.16
CA PRO A 146 -1.34 12.87 7.14
C PRO A 146 -1.71 13.47 8.50
N ASP A 147 -2.77 12.96 9.11
CA ASP A 147 -3.35 13.51 10.34
C ASP A 147 -3.82 12.37 11.27
N PRO A 148 -3.16 12.15 12.42
CA PRO A 148 -3.56 11.13 13.38
C PRO A 148 -4.99 11.27 13.93
N GLY A 149 -5.58 12.47 13.85
CA GLY A 149 -6.98 12.73 14.23
C GLY A 149 -8.00 12.35 13.16
N PHE A 150 -7.54 11.98 11.95
CA PHE A 150 -8.42 11.56 10.87
C PHE A 150 -8.77 10.06 10.96
N LYS A 151 -9.81 9.68 10.23
CA LYS A 151 -10.28 8.28 10.11
C LYS A 151 -9.24 7.32 9.54
N TRP A 152 -8.25 7.83 8.82
CA TRP A 152 -7.04 7.08 8.50
C TRP A 152 -5.84 8.03 8.32
N TRP A 153 -4.62 7.52 8.44
CA TRP A 153 -3.40 8.28 8.16
C TRP A 153 -2.19 7.37 8.00
#